data_AF-A0A093Z3I3-F1
#
_entry.id   AF-A0A093Z3I3-F1
#
_cell.length_a   1.000
_cell.length_b   1.000
_cell.length_c   1.000
_cell.angle_alpha   90.00
_cell.angle_beta   90.00
_cell.angle_gamma   90.00
#
_symmetry.space_group_name_H-M   'P 1'
#
loop_
_entity.id
_entity.type
_entity.pdbx_description
1 polymer ?
#
loop_
_entity_poly.entity_id
_entity_poly.type
_entity_poly.pdbx_seq_one_letter_code
_entity_poly.pdbx_strand_id
1 'polypeptide(L)'
;MATCPPVPHPADEMPWGHGVARLPHEELKTWDLQKGDLANLLDLSLRLNLDGEITPVMAWGMVLGHPRFGELGVRQFEMVVEELRPKVRCYGFGAVLEEFEVRDAMENMFSTL
;
A
#
# COMPACT_ATOMS: atom_id res chain seq x y z
N MET A 1 -34.81 6.83 18.03
CA MET A 1 -34.11 5.62 17.56
C MET A 1 -33.86 5.82 16.08
N ALA A 2 -32.64 6.21 15.70
CA ALA A 2 -32.29 6.35 14.29
C ALA A 2 -31.93 4.96 13.78
N THR A 3 -32.74 4.45 12.86
CA THR A 3 -32.48 3.22 12.10
C THR A 3 -31.15 3.37 11.36
N CYS A 4 -30.28 2.35 11.45
CA CYS A 4 -29.01 2.30 10.72
C CYS A 4 -29.22 2.66 9.24
N PRO A 5 -28.30 3.42 8.61
CA PRO A 5 -28.37 3.60 7.16
C PRO A 5 -28.26 2.23 6.47
N PRO A 6 -28.89 2.06 5.31
CA PRO A 6 -28.87 0.78 4.58
C PRO A 6 -27.43 0.36 4.31
N VAL A 7 -27.19 -0.96 4.36
CA VAL A 7 -25.92 -1.61 4.01
C VAL A 7 -25.40 -0.95 2.71
N PRO A 8 -24.15 -0.47 2.66
CA PRO A 8 -23.61 0.11 1.44
C PRO A 8 -23.78 -0.91 0.32
N HIS A 9 -24.47 -0.54 -0.77
CA HIS A 9 -24.38 -1.32 -2.00
C HIS A 9 -22.89 -1.48 -2.32
N PRO A 10 -22.39 -2.68 -2.65
CA PRO A 10 -21.08 -2.76 -3.25
C PRO A 10 -21.15 -1.93 -4.53
N ALA A 11 -20.43 -0.80 -4.55
CA ALA A 11 -20.27 -0.02 -5.75
C ALA A 11 -19.47 -0.89 -6.72
N ASP A 12 -20.17 -1.54 -7.66
CA ASP A 12 -19.57 -2.29 -8.78
C ASP A 12 -18.65 -1.41 -9.65
N GLU A 13 -18.63 -0.09 -9.41
CA GLU A 13 -17.89 0.91 -10.18
C GLU A 13 -16.79 1.63 -9.37
N MET A 14 -16.25 1.02 -8.30
CA MET A 14 -15.03 1.57 -7.71
C MET A 14 -13.80 0.95 -8.40
N PRO A 15 -13.00 1.71 -9.17
CA PRO A 15 -11.84 1.17 -9.89
C PRO A 15 -10.70 0.70 -8.97
N TRP A 16 -10.89 0.81 -7.65
CA TRP A 16 -9.92 0.39 -6.63
C TRP A 16 -10.66 -0.36 -5.51
N GLY A 17 -10.38 -1.66 -5.37
CA GLY A 17 -10.76 -2.48 -4.20
C GLY A 17 -11.86 -3.52 -4.44
N HIS A 18 -11.56 -4.77 -4.06
CA HIS A 18 -12.40 -5.98 -3.95
C HIS A 18 -13.20 -6.49 -5.17
N GLY A 19 -13.65 -5.64 -6.09
CA GLY A 19 -14.34 -6.04 -7.33
C GLY A 19 -13.39 -6.37 -8.49
N VAL A 20 -12.21 -5.76 -8.51
CA VAL A 20 -11.23 -5.85 -9.61
C VAL A 20 -10.53 -7.21 -9.72
N ALA A 21 -10.57 -8.05 -8.68
CA ALA A 21 -9.96 -9.38 -8.70
C ALA A 21 -10.64 -10.35 -9.69
N ARG A 22 -11.81 -9.99 -10.23
CA ARG A 22 -12.56 -10.80 -11.21
C ARG A 22 -12.39 -10.32 -12.66
N LEU A 23 -11.79 -9.16 -12.90
CA LEU A 23 -11.56 -8.68 -14.26
C LEU A 23 -10.35 -9.41 -14.87
N PRO A 24 -10.37 -9.72 -16.18
CA PRO A 24 -9.19 -10.18 -16.88
C PRO A 24 -8.04 -9.19 -16.66
N HIS A 25 -6.81 -9.69 -16.50
CA HIS A 25 -5.63 -8.86 -16.26
C HIS A 25 -5.44 -7.76 -17.34
N GLU A 26 -5.96 -7.98 -18.54
CA GLU A 26 -5.94 -7.07 -19.69
C GLU A 26 -6.88 -5.85 -19.52
N GLU A 27 -7.88 -5.93 -18.64
CA GLU A 27 -8.79 -4.81 -18.31
C GLU A 27 -8.33 -4.03 -17.07
N LEU A 28 -7.36 -4.59 -16.32
CA LEU A 28 -6.71 -3.95 -15.19
C LEU A 28 -5.64 -2.95 -15.70
N LYS A 29 -6.07 -1.72 -16.03
CA LYS A 29 -5.17 -0.59 -16.36
C LYS A 29 -4.14 -0.27 -15.27
N THR A 30 -4.31 -0.83 -14.07
CA THR A 30 -3.37 -0.71 -12.95
C THR A 30 -1.98 -1.25 -13.29
N TRP A 31 -1.86 -2.15 -14.27
CA TRP A 31 -0.57 -2.71 -14.68
C TRP A 31 0.08 -2.01 -15.88
N ASP A 32 -0.62 -1.06 -16.52
CA ASP A 32 -0.10 -0.21 -17.61
C ASP A 32 0.73 0.98 -17.09
N LEU A 33 1.16 0.94 -15.83
CA LEU A 33 1.94 2.01 -15.21
C LEU A 33 3.34 2.08 -15.82
N GLN A 34 3.72 3.26 -16.30
CA GLN A 34 5.09 3.56 -16.66
C GLN A 34 5.92 3.83 -15.41
N LYS A 35 7.24 3.63 -15.50
CA LYS A 35 8.19 3.91 -14.40
C LYS A 35 8.03 5.34 -13.84
N GLY A 36 7.69 6.31 -14.69
CA GLY A 36 7.44 7.69 -14.29
C GLY A 36 6.17 7.87 -13.44
N ASP A 37 5.17 7.02 -13.61
CA ASP A 37 3.90 7.13 -12.88
C ASP A 37 4.07 6.85 -11.39
N LEU A 38 4.97 5.92 -11.03
CA LEU A 38 5.31 5.68 -9.63
C LEU A 38 5.94 6.91 -8.97
N ALA A 39 6.83 7.61 -9.69
CA ALA A 39 7.44 8.84 -9.18
C ALA A 39 6.40 9.95 -9.00
N ASN A 40 5.43 10.06 -9.91
CA ASN A 40 4.31 11.00 -9.79
C ASN A 40 3.43 10.67 -8.58
N LEU A 41 3.09 9.40 -8.37
CA LEU A 41 2.31 8.95 -7.21
C LEU A 41 3.03 9.25 -5.89
N LEU A 42 4.35 9.03 -5.84
CA LEU A 42 5.18 9.39 -4.69
C LEU A 42 5.12 10.90 -4.41
N ASP A 43 5.33 11.75 -5.43
CA ASP A 43 5.27 13.21 -5.27
C ASP A 43 3.91 13.70 -4.78
N LEU A 44 2.81 13.14 -5.30
CA LEU A 44 1.46 13.47 -4.86
C LEU A 44 1.21 13.03 -3.41
N SER A 45 1.68 11.83 -3.03
CA SER A 45 1.47 11.29 -1.69
C SER A 45 2.16 12.10 -0.59
N LEU A 46 3.32 12.70 -0.88
CA LEU A 46 4.05 13.57 0.05
C LEU A 46 3.30 14.86 0.40
N ARG A 47 2.30 15.24 -0.40
CA ARG A 47 1.48 16.45 -0.17
C ARG A 47 0.31 16.19 0.79
N LEU A 48 0.07 14.94 1.17
CA LEU A 48 -0.96 14.57 2.13
C LEU A 48 -0.44 14.78 3.55
N ASN A 49 -1.18 15.54 4.36
CA ASN A 49 -0.91 15.61 5.79
C ASN A 49 -1.68 14.49 6.50
N LEU A 50 -0.99 13.40 6.85
CA LEU A 50 -1.57 12.18 7.43
C LEU A 50 -1.18 11.98 8.90
N ASP A 51 -0.71 13.03 9.59
CA ASP A 51 -0.44 13.05 11.04
C ASP A 51 0.32 11.81 11.59
N GLY A 52 1.39 11.41 10.89
CA GLY A 52 2.25 10.27 11.27
C GLY A 52 1.91 8.94 10.61
N GLU A 53 0.78 8.86 9.91
CA GLU A 53 0.47 7.79 8.97
C GLU A 53 1.11 8.07 7.60
N ILE A 54 1.37 7.02 6.83
CA ILE A 54 1.87 7.10 5.46
C ILE A 54 1.05 6.19 4.55
N THR A 55 1.07 6.48 3.25
CA THR A 55 0.44 5.62 2.26
C THR A 55 1.34 4.44 1.88
N PRO A 56 0.81 3.32 1.37
CA PRO A 56 1.63 2.19 0.89
C PRO A 56 2.67 2.58 -0.17
N VAL A 57 2.38 3.58 -1.02
CA VAL A 57 3.37 4.06 -2.00
C VAL A 57 4.52 4.81 -1.32
N MET A 58 4.25 5.62 -0.29
CA MET A 58 5.30 6.26 0.52
C MET A 58 6.16 5.21 1.23
N ALA A 59 5.53 4.17 1.80
CA ALA A 59 6.24 3.04 2.41
C ALA A 59 7.18 2.36 1.40
N TRP A 60 6.73 2.16 0.16
CA TRP A 60 7.58 1.65 -0.91
C TRP A 60 8.78 2.57 -1.21
N GLY A 61 8.57 3.88 -1.16
CA GLY A 61 9.65 4.86 -1.24
C GLY A 61 10.71 4.67 -0.14
N MET A 62 10.29 4.39 1.11
CA MET A 62 11.20 4.08 2.21
C MET A 62 11.99 2.79 1.98
N VAL A 63 11.33 1.75 1.48
CA VAL A 63 11.96 0.47 1.12
C VAL A 63 13.04 0.67 0.04
N LEU A 64 12.70 1.36 -1.05
CA LEU A 64 13.62 1.66 -2.15
C LEU A 64 14.80 2.55 -1.72
N GLY A 65 14.54 3.49 -0.79
CA GLY A 65 15.55 4.39 -0.25
C GLY A 65 16.45 3.77 0.82
N HIS A 66 16.18 2.55 1.27
CA HIS A 66 16.94 1.93 2.34
C HIS A 66 18.39 1.62 1.90
N PRO A 67 19.43 1.96 2.70
CA PRO A 67 20.84 1.75 2.31
C PRO A 67 21.19 0.30 1.93
N ARG A 68 20.51 -0.65 2.56
CA ARG A 68 20.67 -2.10 2.34
C ARG A 68 19.66 -2.70 1.36
N PHE A 69 18.95 -1.86 0.58
CA PHE A 69 17.95 -2.34 -0.39
C PHE A 69 18.50 -3.41 -1.34
N GLY A 70 19.77 -3.28 -1.77
CA GLY A 70 20.42 -4.25 -2.65
C GLY A 70 20.59 -5.66 -2.07
N GLU A 71 20.37 -5.85 -0.77
CA GLU A 71 20.42 -7.16 -0.10
C GLU A 71 19.07 -7.88 -0.11
N LEU A 72 17.99 -7.21 -0.54
CA LEU A 72 16.63 -7.75 -0.52
C LEU A 72 16.33 -8.62 -1.73
N GLY A 73 16.07 -9.90 -1.47
CA GLY A 73 15.50 -10.82 -2.44
C GLY A 73 13.98 -10.97 -2.28
N VAL A 74 13.38 -11.78 -3.17
CA VAL A 74 11.92 -12.06 -3.17
C VAL A 74 11.43 -12.52 -1.80
N ARG A 75 12.16 -13.43 -1.15
CA ARG A 75 11.82 -13.93 0.20
C ARG A 75 11.77 -12.82 1.25
N GLN A 76 12.71 -11.88 1.22
CA GLN A 76 12.73 -10.76 2.17
C GLN A 76 11.55 -9.82 1.94
N PHE A 77 11.19 -9.56 0.68
CA PHE A 77 9.99 -8.79 0.37
C PHE A 77 8.72 -9.49 0.85
N GLU A 78 8.60 -10.81 0.67
CA GLU A 78 7.47 -11.58 1.20
C GLU A 78 7.35 -11.43 2.73
N MET A 79 8.47 -11.50 3.45
CA MET A 79 8.48 -11.30 4.91
C MET A 79 8.00 -9.91 5.31
N VAL A 80 8.50 -8.86 4.65
CA VAL A 80 8.07 -7.47 4.91
C VAL A 80 6.59 -7.30 4.60
N VAL A 81 6.09 -7.89 3.51
CA VAL A 81 4.67 -7.83 3.13
C VAL A 81 3.79 -8.55 4.15
N GLU A 82 4.15 -9.75 4.59
CA GLU A 82 3.39 -10.49 5.59
C GLU A 82 3.38 -9.79 6.95
N GLU A 83 4.46 -9.09 7.31
CA GLU A 83 4.49 -8.28 8.53
C GLU A 83 3.63 -7.01 8.43
N LEU A 84 3.64 -6.31 7.30
CA LEU A 84 2.92 -5.05 7.13
C LEU A 84 1.44 -5.24 6.79
N ARG A 85 1.06 -6.32 6.11
CA ARG A 85 -0.34 -6.58 5.69
C ARG A 85 -1.37 -6.40 6.82
N PRO A 86 -1.21 -6.96 8.03
CA PRO A 86 -2.20 -6.80 9.10
C PRO A 86 -2.21 -5.39 9.72
N LYS A 87 -1.19 -4.57 9.44
CA LYS A 87 -1.02 -3.21 9.99
C LYS A 87 -1.67 -2.14 9.10
N VAL A 88 -2.01 -2.48 7.85
CA VAL A 88 -2.65 -1.56 6.90
C VAL A 88 -4.11 -1.28 7.28
N ARG A 89 -4.44 0.01 7.39
CA ARG A 89 -5.80 0.51 7.61
C ARG A 89 -6.41 0.97 6.29
N CYS A 90 -7.57 0.42 5.93
CA CYS A 90 -8.28 0.75 4.68
C CYS A 90 -9.51 1.63 4.96
N TYR A 91 -9.66 2.73 4.21
CA TYR A 91 -10.75 3.71 4.38
C TYR A 91 -11.70 3.81 3.18
N GLY A 92 -11.66 2.83 2.26
CA GLY A 92 -12.56 2.77 1.09
C GLY A 92 -12.16 3.66 -0.09
N PHE A 93 -11.42 4.74 0.14
CA PHE A 93 -10.80 5.58 -0.90
C PHE A 93 -9.26 5.44 -0.94
N GLY A 94 -8.69 4.67 -0.02
CA GLY A 94 -7.26 4.51 0.13
C GLY A 94 -6.90 3.66 1.34
N ALA A 95 -5.59 3.54 1.56
CA ALA A 95 -5.02 2.80 2.65
C ALA A 95 -3.83 3.56 3.25
N VAL A 96 -3.59 3.33 4.54
CA VAL A 96 -2.47 3.91 5.29
C VAL A 96 -1.89 2.88 6.26
N LEU A 97 -0.70 3.17 6.77
CA LEU A 97 -0.03 2.47 7.85
C LEU A 97 0.81 3.47 8.64
N GLU A 98 1.19 3.16 9.87
CA GLU A 98 2.01 4.07 10.67
C GLU A 98 3.48 4.01 10.20
N GLU A 99 4.16 5.15 10.11
CA GLU A 99 5.50 5.20 9.52
C GLU A 99 6.50 4.28 10.24
N PHE A 100 6.41 4.21 11.57
CA PHE A 100 7.29 3.36 12.36
C PHE A 100 7.07 1.87 12.08
N GLU A 101 5.87 1.44 11.69
CA GLU A 101 5.59 0.03 11.39
C GLU A 101 6.41 -0.45 10.19
N VAL A 102 6.69 0.44 9.23
CA VAL A 102 7.57 0.17 8.09
C VAL A 102 9.02 0.09 8.52
N ARG A 103 9.48 1.01 9.38
CA ARG A 103 10.85 0.98 9.90
C ARG A 103 11.10 -0.31 10.67
N ASP A 104 10.19 -0.66 11.58
CA ASP A 104 10.26 -1.87 12.38
C ASP A 104 10.26 -3.13 11.51
N ALA A 105 9.39 -3.20 10.49
CA ALA A 105 9.35 -4.36 9.59
C ALA A 105 10.66 -4.54 8.80
N MET A 106 11.27 -3.44 8.37
CA MET A 106 12.57 -3.49 7.70
C MET A 106 13.67 -3.91 8.66
N GLU A 107 13.73 -3.34 9.86
CA GLU A 107 14.72 -3.70 10.89
C GLU A 107 14.59 -5.17 11.31
N ASN A 108 13.36 -5.63 11.54
CA ASN A 108 13.06 -7.03 11.87
C ASN A 108 13.55 -7.96 10.75
N MET A 109 13.23 -7.67 9.50
CA MET A 109 13.70 -8.48 8.38
C MET A 109 15.24 -8.46 8.26
N PHE A 110 15.88 -7.30 8.38
CA PHE A 110 17.35 -7.19 8.33
C PHE A 110 18.06 -7.89 9.49
N SER A 111 17.39 -8.10 10.63
CA SER A 111 17.91 -8.88 11.75
C SER A 111 17.94 -10.39 11.49
N THR A 112 17.22 -10.84 10.46
CA THR A 112 17.15 -12.26 10.05
C THR A 112 18.03 -12.62 8.86
N LEU A 113 18.77 -11.64 8.32
CA LEU A 113 19.77 -11.82 7.25
C LEU A 113 21.15 -12.15 7.84
#